data_AF-A0AAN8MAR8-F1
#
_entry.id   AF-A0AAN8MAR8-F1
#
_cell.length_a   1.000
_cell.length_b   1.000
_cell.length_c   1.000
_cell.angle_alpha   90.00
_cell.angle_beta   90.00
_cell.angle_gamma   90.00
#
_symmetry.space_group_name_H-M   'P 1'
#
loop_
_entity.id
_entity.type
_entity.pdbx_description
1 polymer ?
#
loop_
_entity_poly.entity_id
_entity_poly.type
_entity_poly.pdbx_seq_one_letter_code
_entity_poly.pdbx_strand_id
1 'polypeptide(L)'
;MYETLITSLSPSVSHSLRTLTFYFALSFFLHLVTMSGIQQAMSLLIASFHKYSGKEGDKFTLSKIELKELLEAELGEMLGKASDKSAVDRIFKDLDSNKDNTVDFKEYVTLVSCLTVMCNDFFIKK
;
A
#
# COMPACT_ATOMS: atom_id res chain seq x y z
N MET A 1 -0.71 1.20 33.55
CA MET A 1 -1.90 0.40 33.94
C MET A 1 -1.65 -1.10 33.80
N TYR A 2 -0.96 -1.59 32.76
CA TYR A 2 -0.60 -3.02 32.60
C TYR A 2 0.56 -3.48 33.51
N GLU A 3 1.63 -2.68 33.67
CA GLU A 3 2.77 -3.04 34.55
C GLU A 3 2.34 -3.29 36.00
N THR A 4 1.38 -2.51 36.52
CA THR A 4 0.85 -2.62 37.88
C THR A 4 0.06 -3.92 38.12
N LEU A 5 -0.57 -4.46 37.06
CA LEU A 5 -1.31 -5.73 37.11
C LEU A 5 -0.38 -6.95 37.02
N ILE A 6 0.76 -6.79 36.34
CA ILE A 6 1.79 -7.83 36.18
C ILE A 6 2.59 -8.03 37.47
N THR A 7 2.71 -6.99 38.31
CA THR A 7 3.38 -7.03 39.60
C THR A 7 2.55 -7.67 40.72
N SER A 8 1.23 -7.77 40.58
CA SER A 8 0.35 -8.44 41.56
C SER A 8 0.24 -9.96 41.35
N LEU A 9 0.86 -10.50 40.30
CA LEU A 9 0.86 -11.94 39.99
C LEU A 9 2.05 -12.64 40.65
N SER A 10 1.94 -13.96 40.84
CA SER A 10 3.07 -14.75 41.35
C SER A 10 4.29 -14.62 40.41
N PRO A 11 5.53 -14.69 40.94
CA PRO A 11 6.74 -14.46 40.15
C PRO A 11 6.86 -15.35 38.91
N SER A 12 6.41 -16.60 39.00
CA SER A 12 6.41 -17.55 37.88
C SER A 12 5.48 -17.14 36.74
N VAL A 13 4.29 -16.61 37.07
CA VAL A 13 3.30 -16.15 36.09
C VAL A 13 3.75 -14.82 35.46
N SER A 14 4.30 -13.91 36.26
CA SER A 14 4.84 -12.63 35.79
C SER A 14 5.97 -12.81 34.77
N HIS A 15 6.92 -13.72 35.05
CA HIS A 15 8.01 -14.05 34.15
C HIS A 15 7.53 -14.71 32.85
N SER A 16 6.59 -15.66 32.96
CA SER A 16 5.99 -16.31 31.79
C SER A 16 5.29 -15.31 30.87
N LEU A 17 4.54 -14.36 31.43
CA LEU A 17 3.83 -13.34 30.64
C LEU A 17 4.78 -12.32 29.99
N ARG A 18 5.86 -11.92 30.68
CA ARG A 18 6.93 -11.08 30.10
C ARG A 18 7.67 -11.82 28.97
N THR A 19 7.91 -13.11 29.14
CA THR A 19 8.53 -13.95 28.09
C THR A 19 7.59 -14.10 26.90
N LEU A 20 6.30 -14.36 27.12
CA LEU A 20 5.29 -14.50 26.07
C LEU A 20 5.06 -13.19 25.30
N THR A 21 5.00 -12.06 26.00
CA THR A 21 4.90 -10.74 25.36
C THR A 21 6.16 -10.40 24.58
N PHE A 22 7.35 -10.76 25.08
CA PHE A 22 8.59 -10.64 24.32
C PHE A 22 8.62 -11.54 23.09
N TYR A 23 8.15 -12.79 23.17
CA TYR A 23 8.03 -13.68 22.01
C TYR A 23 7.01 -13.19 21.00
N PHE A 24 5.88 -12.65 21.46
CA PHE A 24 4.87 -12.09 20.56
C PHE A 24 5.37 -10.83 19.89
N ALA A 25 6.02 -9.93 20.64
CA ALA A 25 6.65 -8.73 20.10
C ALA A 25 7.80 -9.10 19.16
N LEU A 26 8.67 -10.04 19.53
CA LEU A 26 9.79 -10.52 18.71
C LEU A 26 9.30 -11.25 17.47
N SER A 27 8.25 -12.07 17.55
CA SER A 27 7.65 -12.75 16.41
C SER A 27 6.96 -11.75 15.48
N PHE A 28 6.26 -10.76 16.02
CA PHE A 28 5.65 -9.67 15.25
C PHE A 28 6.71 -8.78 14.58
N PHE A 29 7.78 -8.44 15.31
CA PHE A 29 8.93 -7.72 14.77
C PHE A 29 9.71 -8.55 13.75
N LEU A 30 9.88 -9.87 13.97
CA LEU A 30 10.58 -10.76 13.05
C LEU A 30 9.75 -10.99 11.78
N HIS A 31 8.41 -11.11 11.88
CA HIS A 31 7.50 -11.15 10.72
C HIS A 31 7.48 -9.82 9.95
N LEU A 32 7.65 -8.69 10.63
CA LEU A 32 7.83 -7.39 9.97
C LEU A 32 9.20 -7.25 9.30
N VAL A 33 10.24 -7.93 9.82
CA VAL A 33 11.63 -7.83 9.35
C VAL A 33 12.00 -8.88 8.29
N THR A 34 11.22 -9.97 8.10
CA THR A 34 11.53 -11.07 7.16
C THR A 34 10.80 -11.03 5.82
N MET A 35 10.12 -9.93 5.47
CA MET A 35 9.53 -9.82 4.13
C MET A 35 10.62 -9.59 3.07
N SER A 36 10.67 -10.45 2.06
CA SER A 36 11.53 -10.25 0.88
C SER A 36 11.17 -8.95 0.15
N GLY A 37 12.12 -8.38 -0.61
CA GLY A 37 11.88 -7.11 -1.31
C GLY A 37 10.64 -7.11 -2.22
N ILE A 38 10.34 -8.24 -2.87
CA ILE A 38 9.13 -8.38 -3.70
C ILE A 38 7.87 -8.37 -2.83
N GLN A 39 7.85 -9.08 -1.70
CA GLN A 39 6.71 -9.07 -0.78
C GLN A 39 6.47 -7.69 -0.18
N GLN A 40 7.54 -6.94 0.13
CA GLN A 40 7.45 -5.56 0.57
C GLN A 40 6.84 -4.67 -0.53
N ALA A 41 7.31 -4.79 -1.77
CA ALA A 41 6.77 -4.03 -2.90
C ALA A 41 5.28 -4.33 -3.12
N MET A 42 4.87 -5.61 -3.11
CA MET A 42 3.46 -6.00 -3.20
C MET A 42 2.63 -5.42 -2.07
N SER A 43 3.15 -5.46 -0.83
CA SER A 43 2.46 -4.92 0.34
C SER A 43 2.28 -3.41 0.24
N LEU A 44 3.30 -2.69 -0.23
CA LEU A 44 3.24 -1.25 -0.45
C LEU A 44 2.25 -0.89 -1.55
N LEU A 45 2.21 -1.64 -2.66
CA LEU A 45 1.24 -1.40 -3.73
C LEU A 45 -0.21 -1.57 -3.26
N ILE A 46 -0.49 -2.63 -2.49
CA ILE A 46 -1.81 -2.87 -1.90
C ILE A 46 -2.17 -1.78 -0.90
N ALA A 47 -1.23 -1.42 -0.02
CA ALA A 47 -1.44 -0.38 1.00
C ALA A 47 -1.69 0.99 0.36
N SER A 48 -0.94 1.36 -0.66
CA SER A 48 -1.15 2.61 -1.40
C SER A 48 -2.51 2.63 -2.08
N PHE A 49 -2.95 1.55 -2.74
CA PHE A 49 -4.31 1.50 -3.32
C PHE A 49 -5.40 1.77 -2.28
N HIS A 50 -5.36 1.03 -1.16
CA HIS A 50 -6.37 1.15 -0.09
C HIS A 50 -6.26 2.44 0.74
N LYS A 51 -5.14 3.15 0.66
CA LYS A 51 -4.99 4.49 1.26
C LYS A 51 -5.84 5.55 0.54
N TYR A 52 -6.08 5.37 -0.75
CA TYR A 52 -6.84 6.32 -1.58
C TYR A 52 -8.24 5.83 -1.91
N SER A 53 -8.51 4.52 -1.96
CA SER A 53 -9.83 3.96 -2.24
C SER A 53 -10.80 4.15 -1.07
N GLY A 54 -12.10 4.27 -1.38
CA GLY A 54 -13.15 4.31 -0.37
C GLY A 54 -13.27 5.60 0.43
N LYS A 55 -12.60 6.67 0.02
CA LYS A 55 -12.92 8.02 0.48
C LYS A 55 -14.30 8.44 -0.03
N GLU A 56 -14.67 7.98 -1.22
CA GLU A 56 -15.98 8.18 -1.84
C GLU A 56 -16.50 6.87 -2.46
N GLY A 57 -17.72 6.45 -2.10
CA GLY A 57 -18.35 5.29 -2.74
C GLY A 57 -17.83 3.93 -2.27
N ASP A 58 -17.31 3.11 -3.19
CA ASP A 58 -16.89 1.72 -2.92
C ASP A 58 -15.42 1.66 -2.44
N LYS A 59 -15.20 1.02 -1.30
CA LYS A 59 -13.88 0.85 -0.66
C LYS A 59 -12.89 -0.01 -1.44
N PHE A 60 -13.36 -0.76 -2.44
CA PHE A 60 -12.55 -1.65 -3.25
C PHE A 60 -12.15 -1.08 -4.62
N THR A 61 -12.60 0.13 -4.92
CA THR A 61 -12.34 0.80 -6.21
C THR A 61 -11.87 2.22 -5.99
N LEU A 62 -11.18 2.79 -6.97
CA LEU A 62 -10.85 4.21 -7.02
C LEU A 62 -11.85 4.93 -7.93
N SER A 63 -12.47 5.98 -7.41
CA SER A 63 -13.11 6.98 -8.23
C SER A 63 -12.05 7.79 -9.01
N LYS A 64 -12.50 8.55 -10.00
CA LYS A 64 -11.61 9.43 -10.76
C LYS A 64 -10.89 10.48 -9.90
N ILE A 65 -11.54 10.95 -8.83
CA ILE A 65 -10.96 11.92 -7.90
C ILE A 65 -9.91 11.23 -7.03
N GLU A 66 -10.21 10.03 -6.51
CA GLU A 66 -9.27 9.25 -5.70
C GLU A 66 -8.05 8.82 -6.51
N LEU A 67 -8.23 8.40 -7.77
CA LEU A 67 -7.13 8.10 -8.67
C LEU A 67 -6.25 9.33 -8.87
N LYS A 68 -6.85 10.50 -9.09
CA LYS A 68 -6.09 11.76 -9.23
C LYS A 68 -5.19 12.00 -8.01
N GLU A 69 -5.75 11.91 -6.81
CA GLU A 69 -5.00 12.12 -5.57
C GLU A 69 -3.87 11.11 -5.41
N LEU A 70 -4.10 9.84 -5.75
CA LEU A 70 -3.07 8.80 -5.74
C LEU A 70 -1.92 9.16 -6.68
N LEU A 71 -2.24 9.52 -7.93
CA LEU A 71 -1.24 9.86 -8.95
C LEU A 71 -0.42 11.09 -8.55
N GLU A 72 -1.06 12.12 -8.00
CA GLU A 72 -0.38 13.33 -7.55
C GLU A 72 0.54 13.08 -6.35
N ALA A 73 0.09 12.29 -5.37
CA ALA A 73 0.81 12.09 -4.11
C ALA A 73 1.91 11.04 -4.19
N GLU A 74 1.67 9.93 -4.90
CA GLU A 74 2.60 8.79 -4.95
C GLU A 74 3.49 8.82 -6.21
N LEU A 75 3.00 9.39 -7.32
CA LEU A 75 3.66 9.35 -8.63
C LEU A 75 3.93 10.74 -9.22
N GLY A 76 3.65 11.83 -8.49
CA GLY A 76 3.69 13.20 -9.01
C GLY A 76 5.05 13.60 -9.58
N GLU A 77 6.15 13.26 -8.90
CA GLU A 77 7.51 13.52 -9.40
C GLU A 77 7.83 12.72 -10.67
N MET A 78 7.30 11.49 -10.77
CA MET A 78 7.53 10.60 -11.90
C MET A 78 6.73 11.02 -13.13
N LEU A 79 5.51 11.50 -12.92
CA LEU A 79 4.57 11.91 -13.98
C LEU A 79 4.75 13.38 -14.39
N GLY A 80 5.39 14.20 -13.56
CA GLY A 80 5.63 15.62 -13.85
C GLY A 80 4.32 16.37 -14.16
N LYS A 81 4.26 17.06 -15.31
CA LYS A 81 3.04 17.77 -15.78
C LYS A 81 1.88 16.85 -16.18
N ALA A 82 2.06 15.53 -16.18
CA ALA A 82 1.00 14.57 -16.52
C ALA A 82 -0.05 14.37 -15.41
N SER A 83 0.03 15.10 -14.29
CA SER A 83 -1.07 15.23 -13.32
C SER A 83 -2.13 16.27 -13.72
N ASP A 84 -1.95 16.98 -14.84
CA ASP A 84 -2.98 17.88 -15.38
C ASP A 84 -4.29 17.10 -15.63
N LYS A 85 -5.43 17.77 -15.41
CA LYS A 85 -6.77 17.16 -15.52
C LYS A 85 -6.95 16.35 -16.81
N SER A 86 -6.44 16.83 -17.94
CA SER A 86 -6.56 16.11 -19.22
C SER A 86 -5.75 14.81 -19.27
N ALA A 87 -4.63 14.70 -18.56
CA ALA A 87 -3.80 13.51 -18.55
C ALA A 87 -4.37 12.47 -17.57
N VAL A 88 -4.82 12.90 -16.40
CA VAL A 88 -5.57 12.05 -15.46
C VAL A 88 -6.83 11.49 -16.12
N ASP A 89 -7.55 12.30 -16.90
CA ASP A 89 -8.73 11.86 -17.66
C ASP A 89 -8.41 10.77 -18.69
N ARG A 90 -7.22 10.81 -19.30
CA ARG A 90 -6.77 9.77 -20.25
C ARG A 90 -6.36 8.50 -19.51
N ILE A 91 -5.53 8.64 -18.47
CA ILE A 91 -5.10 7.52 -17.63
C ILE A 91 -6.34 6.80 -17.07
N PHE A 92 -7.30 7.53 -16.52
CA PHE A 92 -8.53 6.94 -16.00
C PHE A 92 -9.27 6.12 -17.06
N LYS A 93 -9.44 6.66 -18.28
CA LYS A 93 -10.12 5.95 -19.38
C LYS A 93 -9.34 4.74 -19.89
N ASP A 94 -8.02 4.80 -19.86
CA ASP A 94 -7.16 3.69 -20.29
C ASP A 94 -7.18 2.56 -19.24
N LEU A 95 -7.38 2.89 -17.96
CA LEU A 95 -7.47 1.92 -16.87
C LEU A 95 -8.87 1.31 -16.74
N ASP A 96 -9.93 2.13 -16.79
CA ASP A 96 -11.35 1.74 -16.72
C ASP A 96 -11.77 0.94 -17.98
N SER A 97 -11.29 -0.29 -18.04
CA SER A 97 -11.38 -1.16 -19.21
C SER A 97 -12.78 -1.75 -19.34
N ASN A 98 -13.43 -1.99 -18.20
CA ASN A 98 -14.80 -2.50 -18.14
C ASN A 98 -15.86 -1.37 -18.26
N LYS A 99 -15.45 -0.09 -18.21
CA LYS A 99 -16.29 1.11 -18.35
C LYS A 99 -17.33 1.25 -17.24
N ASP A 100 -16.99 0.83 -16.02
CA ASP A 100 -17.86 1.00 -14.86
C ASP A 100 -17.70 2.36 -14.18
N ASN A 101 -16.81 3.22 -14.70
CA ASN A 101 -16.44 4.53 -14.15
C ASN A 101 -15.78 4.46 -12.76
N THR A 102 -15.13 3.34 -12.47
CA THR A 102 -14.24 3.17 -11.35
C THR A 102 -12.96 2.48 -11.82
N VAL A 103 -11.95 2.40 -10.94
CA VAL A 103 -10.72 1.66 -11.22
C VAL A 103 -10.53 0.64 -10.10
N ASP A 104 -10.66 -0.65 -10.43
CA ASP A 104 -10.44 -1.72 -9.48
C ASP A 104 -8.93 -1.98 -9.23
N PHE A 105 -8.62 -2.86 -8.28
CA PHE A 105 -7.22 -3.17 -7.96
C PHE A 105 -6.45 -3.78 -9.16
N LYS A 106 -7.11 -4.57 -10.01
CA LYS A 106 -6.48 -5.21 -11.17
C LYS A 106 -6.14 -4.16 -12.24
N GLU A 107 -7.05 -3.23 -12.48
CA GLU A 107 -6.84 -2.10 -13.39
C GLU A 107 -5.71 -1.20 -12.87
N TYR A 108 -5.71 -0.88 -11.58
CA TYR A 108 -4.60 -0.16 -10.93
C TYR A 108 -3.24 -0.86 -11.11
N VAL A 109 -3.14 -2.17 -10.88
CA VAL A 109 -1.89 -2.93 -11.06
C VAL A 109 -1.40 -2.89 -12.51
N THR A 110 -2.30 -2.73 -13.49
CA THR A 110 -1.93 -2.57 -14.90
C THR A 110 -1.15 -1.28 -15.13
N LEU A 111 -1.56 -0.16 -14.51
CA LEU A 111 -0.79 1.09 -14.52
C LEU A 111 0.62 0.88 -13.97
N VAL A 112 0.70 0.34 -12.75
CA VAL A 112 1.98 0.12 -12.05
C VAL A 112 2.92 -0.77 -12.85
N SER A 113 2.38 -1.82 -13.47
CA SER A 113 3.14 -2.73 -14.31
C SER A 113 3.69 -2.02 -15.56
N CYS A 114 2.86 -1.21 -16.22
CA CYS A 114 3.28 -0.40 -17.36
C CYS A 114 4.41 0.57 -16.99
N LEU A 115 4.25 1.30 -15.88
CA LEU A 115 5.26 2.23 -15.37
C LEU A 115 6.57 1.49 -15.01
N THR A 116 6.47 0.32 -14.39
CA THR A 116 7.63 -0.50 -14.04
C THR A 116 8.41 -0.93 -15.29
N VAL A 117 7.70 -1.35 -16.34
CA VAL A 117 8.32 -1.69 -17.64
C VAL A 117 8.97 -0.47 -18.28
N MET A 118 8.29 0.69 -18.30
CA MET A 118 8.84 1.94 -18.83
C MET A 118 10.12 2.37 -18.09
N CYS A 119 10.12 2.27 -16.75
CA CYS A 119 11.30 2.55 -15.94
C CYS A 119 12.42 1.55 -16.22
N ASN A 120 12.11 0.26 -16.36
CA ASN A 120 13.10 -0.76 -16.72
C ASN A 120 13.77 -0.48 -18.07
N ASP A 121 13.01 -0.06 -19.09
CA ASP A 121 13.56 0.34 -20.39
C ASP A 121 14.50 1.55 -20.28
N PHE A 122 14.24 2.48 -19.36
CA PHE A 122 15.14 3.60 -19.08
C PHE A 122 16.46 3.15 -18.45
N PHE A 123 16.43 2.15 -17.56
CA PHE A 123 17.63 1.59 -16.94
C PHE A 123 18.44 0.68 -17.89
N ILE A 124 17.78 -0.02 -18.80
CA ILE A 124 18.44 -0.88 -19.80
C ILE A 124 19.06 -0.07 -20.95
N LYS A 125 18.52 1.11 -21.27
CA LYS A 125 19.06 1.99 -22.33
C LYS A 125 20.28 2.83 -21.88
N LYS A 126 20.81 2.61 -20.68
CA LYS A 126 21.98 3.31 -20.16
C LYS A 126 23.25 2.48 -20.29
#